data_AF-A0A2D8MVD5-F1
#
_entry.id   AF-A0A2D8MVD5-F1
#
_cell.length_a   1.000
_cell.length_b   1.000
_cell.length_c   1.000
_cell.angle_alpha   90.00
_cell.angle_beta   90.00
_cell.angle_gamma   90.00
#
_symmetry.space_group_name_H-M   'P 1'
#
loop_
_entity.id
_entity.type
_entity.pdbx_description
1 polymer ?
#
loop_
_entity_poly.entity_id
_entity_poly.type
_entity_poly.pdbx_seq_one_letter_code
_entity_poly.pdbx_strand_id
1 'polypeptide(L)' 'MPNFDHIKIKRLLKAYPKEVSETYTYSRGILKNKLPEEILSNWENVGLGIAQENTHSWECALSFFKVSVEVQQ' A
#
# COMPACT_ATOMS: atom_id res chain seq x y z
N MET A 1 -20.30 3.29 -7.51
CA MET A 1 -18.83 3.44 -7.58
C MET A 1 -18.24 2.61 -6.46
N PRO A 2 -17.20 1.79 -6.70
CA PRO A 2 -16.59 1.02 -5.62
C PRO A 2 -16.09 2.03 -4.58
N ASN A 3 -16.52 1.85 -3.34
CA ASN A 3 -16.10 2.70 -2.24
C ASN A 3 -14.67 2.28 -1.89
N PHE A 4 -13.69 2.94 -2.52
CA PHE A 4 -12.27 2.63 -2.36
C PHE A 4 -11.83 3.06 -0.96
N ASP A 5 -11.95 2.12 -0.02
CA ASP A 5 -11.82 2.35 1.41
C ASP A 5 -10.33 2.34 1.83
N HIS A 6 -9.54 3.25 1.24
CA HIS A 6 -8.13 3.48 1.59
C HIS A 6 -7.96 3.75 3.10
N ILE A 7 -8.97 4.32 3.76
CA ILE A 7 -9.02 4.49 5.22
C ILE A 7 -9.01 3.13 5.91
N LYS A 8 -9.81 2.17 5.44
CA LYS A 8 -9.79 0.78 5.93
C LYS A 8 -8.43 0.11 5.67
N ILE A 9 -7.85 0.23 4.48
CA ILE A 9 -6.53 -0.37 4.19
C ILE A 9 -5.46 0.20 5.12
N LYS A 10 -5.41 1.53 5.28
CA LYS A 10 -4.51 2.19 6.22
C LYS A 10 -4.69 1.68 7.65
N ARG A 11 -5.93 1.43 8.09
CA ARG A 11 -6.22 0.87 9.43
C ARG A 11 -5.71 -0.56 9.56
N LEU A 12 -5.92 -1.40 8.54
CA LEU A 12 -5.47 -2.80 8.55
C LEU A 12 -3.95 -2.91 8.56
N LEU A 13 -3.25 -2.04 7.84
CA LEU A 13 -1.78 -2.03 7.82
C LEU A 13 -1.14 -1.66 9.17
N LYS A 14 -1.91 -1.08 10.11
CA LYS A 14 -1.43 -0.82 11.48
C LYS A 14 -1.24 -2.08 12.33
N ALA A 15 -1.71 -3.24 11.86
CA ALA A 15 -1.46 -4.53 12.52
C ALA A 15 -0.01 -5.01 12.34
N TYR A 16 0.73 -4.44 11.38
CA TYR A 16 2.13 -4.76 11.07
C TYR A 16 3.08 -3.71 11.67
N PRO A 17 4.41 -3.93 11.61
CA PRO A 17 5.37 -2.92 12.05
C PRO A 17 5.08 -1.54 11.45
N LYS A 18 5.29 -0.51 12.27
CA LYS A 18 4.95 0.89 11.96
C LYS A 18 5.44 1.33 10.57
N GLU A 19 6.64 0.88 10.20
CA GLU A 19 7.29 1.17 8.92
C GLU A 19 6.42 0.83 7.71
N VAL A 20 5.64 -0.25 7.76
CA VAL A 20 4.74 -0.66 6.67
C VAL A 20 3.68 0.42 6.43
N SER A 21 3.03 0.87 7.49
CA SER A 21 1.96 1.88 7.41
C SER A 21 2.47 3.27 7.03
N GLU A 22 3.69 3.62 7.47
CA GLU A 22 4.35 4.88 7.13
C GLU A 22 4.78 4.88 5.66
N THR A 23 5.43 3.81 5.21
CA THR A 23 5.84 3.62 3.81
C THR A 23 4.63 3.65 2.88
N TYR A 24 3.57 2.90 3.19
CA TYR A 24 2.32 2.96 2.45
C TYR A 24 1.77 4.40 2.34
N THR A 25 1.73 5.15 3.45
CA THR A 25 1.19 6.51 3.46
C THR A 25 2.03 7.44 2.60
N TYR A 26 3.35 7.34 2.70
CA TYR A 26 4.30 8.09 1.89
C TYR A 26 4.15 7.77 0.40
N SER A 27 4.21 6.49 0.04
CA SER A 27 4.11 6.01 -1.34
C SER A 27 2.79 6.40 -1.98
N ARG A 28 1.66 6.19 -1.29
CA ARG A 28 0.33 6.62 -1.77
C ARG A 28 0.28 8.12 -2.00
N GLY A 29 0.91 8.91 -1.12
CA GLY A 29 0.99 10.37 -1.24
C GLY A 29 1.70 10.85 -2.51
N ILE A 30 2.67 10.07 -3.01
CA ILE A 30 3.36 10.34 -4.27
C ILE A 30 2.54 9.82 -5.46
N LEU A 31 2.13 8.56 -5.39
CA LEU A 31 1.45 7.86 -6.48
C LEU A 31 0.10 8.50 -6.82
N LYS A 32 -0.60 9.10 -5.85
CA LYS A 32 -1.88 9.78 -6.10
C LYS A 32 -1.81 10.92 -7.12
N ASN A 33 -0.63 11.51 -7.31
CA ASN A 33 -0.42 12.58 -8.28
C ASN A 33 0.04 12.06 -9.65
N LYS A 34 0.31 10.75 -9.76
CA LYS A 34 0.88 10.11 -10.96
C LYS A 34 -0.06 9.07 -11.58
N LEU A 35 -0.88 8.42 -10.77
CA LEU A 35 -1.70 7.28 -11.16
C LEU A 35 -3.19 7.57 -11.00
N PRO A 36 -4.05 7.03 -11.88
CA PRO A 36 -5.50 7.00 -11.69
C PRO A 36 -5.90 6.29 -10.38
N GLU A 37 -7.03 6.71 -9.79
CA GLU A 37 -7.55 6.14 -8.53
C GLU A 37 -7.80 4.64 -8.61
N GLU A 38 -8.20 4.11 -9.77
CA GLU A 38 -8.39 2.67 -9.97
C GLU A 38 -7.08 1.89 -9.81
N ILE A 39 -5.99 2.39 -10.42
CA ILE A 39 -4.66 1.78 -10.32
C ILE A 39 -4.14 1.90 -8.89
N LEU A 40 -4.35 3.05 -8.24
CA LEU A 40 -4.01 3.24 -6.83
C LEU A 40 -4.75 2.24 -5.96
N SER A 41 -6.07 2.15 -6.07
CA SER A 41 -6.85 1.20 -5.29
C SER A 41 -6.35 -0.23 -5.48
N ASN A 42 -6.07 -0.65 -6.72
CA ASN A 42 -5.53 -1.97 -6.97
C ASN A 42 -4.17 -2.16 -6.27
N TRP A 43 -3.27 -1.17 -6.38
CA TRP A 43 -1.99 -1.15 -5.68
C TRP A 43 -2.14 -1.28 -4.16
N GLU A 44 -3.10 -0.57 -3.55
CA GLU A 44 -3.38 -0.66 -2.11
C GLU A 44 -3.84 -2.07 -1.71
N ASN A 45 -4.73 -2.67 -2.50
CA ASN A 45 -5.25 -4.02 -2.25
C ASN A 45 -4.17 -5.09 -2.43
N VAL A 46 -3.30 -4.96 -3.44
CA VAL A 46 -2.16 -5.86 -3.65
C VAL A 46 -1.20 -5.80 -2.46
N GLY A 47 -0.80 -4.60 -2.04
CA GLY A 47 0.12 -4.46 -0.91
C GLY A 47 -0.46 -4.98 0.41
N LEU A 48 -1.75 -4.77 0.66
CA LEU A 48 -2.44 -5.37 1.81
C LEU A 48 -2.52 -6.91 1.69
N GLY A 49 -2.84 -7.42 0.51
CA GLY A 49 -2.92 -8.85 0.23
C GLY A 49 -1.60 -9.56 0.52
N ILE A 50 -0.48 -8.99 0.04
CA ILE A 50 0.87 -9.49 0.34
C ILE A 50 1.08 -9.55 1.86
N ALA A 51 0.80 -8.46 2.58
CA ALA A 51 1.02 -8.42 4.03
C ALA A 51 0.21 -9.49 4.80
N GLN A 52 -0.95 -9.88 4.27
CA GLN A 52 -1.87 -10.83 4.89
C GLN A 52 -1.54 -12.31 4.59
N GLU A 53 -0.63 -12.61 3.66
CA GLU A 53 -0.33 -14.00 3.27
C GLU A 53 0.19 -14.85 4.45
N ASN A 54 1.06 -14.30 5.29
CA ASN A 54 1.55 -14.93 6.51
C ASN A 54 2.18 -13.90 7.47
N THR A 55 2.64 -14.36 8.63
CA THR A 55 3.14 -13.52 9.73
C THR A 55 4.39 -12.68 9.38
N HIS A 56 5.11 -13.02 8.31
CA HIS A 56 6.34 -12.34 7.87
C HIS A 56 6.22 -11.64 6.50
N SER A 57 5.17 -11.91 5.73
CA SER A 57 4.99 -11.29 4.39
C SER A 57 4.83 -9.76 4.43
N TRP A 58 4.69 -9.15 5.61
CA TRP A 58 4.74 -7.69 5.75
C TRP A 58 6.06 -7.08 5.22
N GLU A 59 7.16 -7.82 5.23
CA GLU A 59 8.44 -7.40 4.63
C GLU A 59 8.34 -7.25 3.11
N CYS A 60 7.65 -8.19 2.46
CA CYS A 60 7.38 -8.14 1.03
C CYS A 60 6.44 -6.97 0.68
N ALA A 61 5.42 -6.72 1.51
CA ALA A 61 4.51 -5.59 1.32
C ALA A 61 5.24 -4.24 1.48
N LEU A 62 6.14 -4.15 2.48
CA LEU A 62 7.00 -2.99 2.67
C LEU A 62 7.87 -2.72 1.44
N SER A 63 8.53 -3.76 0.91
CA SER A 63 9.35 -3.66 -0.30
C SER A 63 8.51 -3.23 -1.51
N PHE A 64 7.34 -3.85 -1.70
CA PHE A 64 6.39 -3.50 -2.76
C PHE A 64 6.01 -2.02 -2.72
N PHE A 65 5.68 -1.48 -1.54
CA PHE A 65 5.32 -0.06 -1.40
C PHE A 65 6.49 0.88 -1.71
N LYS A 66 7.74 0.52 -1.37
CA LYS A 66 8.94 1.31 -1.69
C LYS A 66 9.20 1.34 -3.20
N VAL A 67 9.35 0.17 -3.81
CA VAL A 67 9.71 0.02 -5.23
C VAL A 67 8.65 0.61 -6.16
N SER A 68 7.37 0.57 -5.76
CA SER A 68 6.29 1.15 -6.56
C SER A 68 6.47 2.64 -6.85
N VAL A 69 7.12 3.39 -5.96
CA VAL A 69 7.41 4.81 -6.18
C VAL A 69 8.58 4.99 -7.16
N GLU A 70 9.61 4.15 -7.03
CA GLU A 70 10.83 4.19 -7.84
C GLU A 70 10.55 3.92 -9.32
N VAL A 71 9.66 2.96 -9.62
CA VAL A 71 9.26 2.61 -11.00
C VAL A 71 8.49 3.74 -11.70
N GLN A 72 7.98 4.72 -10.96
CA GLN A 72 7.23 5.86 -11.51
C GLN A 72 8.10 7.13 -11.63
N GLN A 73 9.41 7.06 -11.34
CA GLN A 73 10.37 8.15 -11.55
C GLN A 73 10.87 8.15 -12.99
#